data_AF-A0A3A5VME4-F1
#
_entry.id   AF-A0A3A5VME4-F1
#
_cell.length_a   1.000
_cell.length_b   1.000
_cell.length_c   1.000
_cell.angle_alpha   90.00
_cell.angle_beta   90.00
_cell.angle_gamma   90.00
#
_symmetry.space_group_name_H-M   'P 1'
#
loop_
_entity.id
_entity.type
_entity.pdbx_description
1 polymer ?
#
loop_
_entity_poly.entity_id
_entity_poly.type
_entity_poly.pdbx_seq_one_letter_code
_entity_poly.pdbx_strand_id
1 'polypeptide(L)'
;MSKVIGIDLGTTNSCVATIENGEPVVIANAEGARTTPSVVAFAKDGSERMIGVTAKRQAVTNTERTLLSVKRHMGTDWKTTVDGTDYTPQEISAFILQKLKADAEAYLGHEVKQAVITCPAYFTDAQRTATKDAGRIAGLEVLRIINEPTAAALAYGVDKGEDQTILVYDLGGGTFDVSVLEIYQVDGQPQIEVKATAGNNKLGGDDFDDQVIDWMVAEFKRDTGIDLSKDVQAMSRLKEAAEKAKIELSGTQQTQINLPFITMRDGQPEHMDMTLSRAKFEDLISKHIEATMGPTRQAMKDAGVKKGDVDKVILVGGSTRVPAVQEAVEKEAGKAPYKGINPDEAVAMGAALQAGIISGDEGVSDILLLDVTPLTLGIETLGGVMTTMIERNTTIPARRSEIYSTAADNQPAVTIHVLQGERNFAKDNVTLGEFTLMGIPAAPRGTPQIEVTFDIDANGIVNVSAKDMGTGKEQSVKIESQTSLTEDEIQAKISEAEKFAEEDQLRKAKVELRNMADQVVYQTRRTLDESADKLDDADVDPVKEHLDALEKMVQDDDGKPLDIDSIDDAAIQAKVKEVEEAMHAVSAKLYEAAAAEMAEQDGSSEDGNIDVGGDDVVDADFEVVEDDED
;
A
#
# COMPACT_ATOMS: atom_id res chain seq x y z
N MET A 1 23.07 -10.44 -2.86
CA MET A 1 22.13 -9.72 -3.74
C MET A 1 21.13 -9.03 -2.85
N SER A 2 20.65 -7.84 -3.20
CA SER A 2 19.57 -7.19 -2.46
C SER A 2 18.34 -8.10 -2.49
N LYS A 3 17.72 -8.36 -1.34
CA LYS A 3 16.45 -9.07 -1.28
C LYS A 3 15.38 -8.33 -2.09
N VAL A 4 14.58 -9.07 -2.83
CA VAL A 4 13.40 -8.55 -3.54
C VAL A 4 12.19 -8.74 -2.63
N ILE A 5 11.44 -7.67 -2.40
CA ILE A 5 10.25 -7.70 -1.54
C ILE A 5 8.96 -7.85 -2.36
N GLY A 6 7.95 -8.45 -1.75
CA GLY A 6 6.59 -8.48 -2.27
C GLY A 6 5.74 -7.43 -1.58
N ILE A 7 5.09 -6.56 -2.35
CA ILE A 7 4.25 -5.48 -1.83
C ILE A 7 2.81 -5.67 -2.31
N ASP A 8 1.90 -5.78 -1.37
CA ASP A 8 0.48 -5.52 -1.60
C ASP A 8 0.19 -4.04 -1.41
N LEU A 9 0.01 -3.31 -2.52
CA LEU A 9 -0.36 -1.89 -2.48
C LEU A 9 -1.89 -1.79 -2.49
N GLY A 10 -2.56 -1.88 -1.35
CA GLY A 10 -4.02 -1.86 -1.29
C GLY A 10 -4.65 -0.47 -1.27
N THR A 11 -5.99 -0.41 -1.42
CA THR A 11 -6.76 0.85 -1.37
C THR A 11 -6.81 1.44 0.03
N THR A 12 -7.00 0.58 1.04
CA THR A 12 -7.19 1.00 2.45
C THR A 12 -5.98 0.67 3.31
N ASN A 13 -5.38 -0.51 3.09
CA ASN A 13 -4.17 -0.95 3.76
C ASN A 13 -3.24 -1.56 2.73
N SER A 14 -1.95 -1.39 2.94
CA SER A 14 -0.88 -2.04 2.21
C SER A 14 -0.13 -2.99 3.13
N CYS A 15 0.52 -4.00 2.55
CA CYS A 15 1.26 -5.02 3.27
C CYS A 15 2.57 -5.32 2.52
N VAL A 16 3.65 -5.59 3.25
CA VAL A 16 4.95 -5.94 2.66
C VAL A 16 5.43 -7.27 3.23
N ALA A 17 6.00 -8.11 2.38
CA ALA A 17 6.53 -9.41 2.73
C ALA A 17 7.87 -9.68 2.04
N THR A 18 8.64 -10.60 2.60
CA THR A 18 9.93 -11.07 2.08
C THR A 18 9.99 -12.59 2.12
N ILE A 19 11.03 -13.18 1.54
CA ILE A 19 11.31 -14.61 1.65
C ILE A 19 12.39 -14.86 2.71
N GLU A 20 12.07 -15.69 3.69
CA GLU A 20 13.00 -16.21 4.69
C GLU A 20 12.97 -17.74 4.68
N ASN A 21 14.12 -18.37 4.49
CA ASN A 21 14.25 -19.83 4.49
C ASN A 21 13.31 -20.55 3.51
N GLY A 22 13.03 -19.92 2.35
CA GLY A 22 12.10 -20.46 1.34
C GLY A 22 10.62 -20.15 1.60
N GLU A 23 10.28 -19.56 2.75
CA GLU A 23 8.91 -19.26 3.15
C GLU A 23 8.62 -17.74 3.08
N PRO A 24 7.42 -17.33 2.67
CA PRO A 24 7.02 -15.93 2.69
C PRO A 24 6.70 -15.46 4.11
N VAL A 25 7.31 -14.35 4.52
CA VAL A 25 7.12 -13.72 5.83
C VAL A 25 6.69 -12.28 5.64
N VAL A 26 5.54 -11.90 6.22
CA VAL A 26 5.09 -10.50 6.27
C VAL A 26 5.90 -9.74 7.32
N ILE A 27 6.37 -8.56 6.91
CA ILE A 27 7.16 -7.65 7.73
C ILE A 27 6.20 -6.72 8.47
N ALA A 28 6.39 -6.59 9.79
CA ALA A 28 5.66 -5.60 10.57
C ALA A 28 6.23 -4.19 10.33
N ASN A 29 5.37 -3.18 10.27
CA ASN A 29 5.80 -1.79 10.19
C ASN A 29 6.42 -1.30 11.51
N ALA A 30 7.02 -0.11 11.47
CA ALA A 30 7.59 0.55 12.66
C ALA A 30 6.60 0.67 13.84
N GLU A 31 5.29 0.71 13.58
CA GLU A 31 4.24 0.75 14.60
C GLU A 31 3.83 -0.63 15.15
N GLY A 32 4.46 -1.71 14.69
CA GLY A 32 4.21 -3.09 15.12
C GLY A 32 3.00 -3.77 14.49
N ALA A 33 2.36 -3.14 13.49
CA ALA A 33 1.26 -3.72 12.74
C ALA A 33 1.77 -4.43 11.48
N ARG A 34 1.08 -5.50 11.07
CA ARG A 34 1.42 -6.29 9.86
C ARG A 34 0.90 -5.67 8.56
N THR A 35 0.09 -4.61 8.68
CA THR A 35 -0.44 -3.84 7.56
C THR A 35 -0.31 -2.35 7.87
N THR A 36 -0.02 -1.56 6.85
CA THR A 36 0.11 -0.11 6.95
C THR A 36 -1.07 0.55 6.25
N PRO A 37 -1.84 1.44 6.90
CA PRO A 37 -2.91 2.17 6.23
C PRO A 37 -2.42 2.93 4.99
N SER A 38 -3.15 2.85 3.89
CA SER A 38 -2.82 3.53 2.64
C SER A 38 -3.29 4.99 2.69
N VAL A 39 -2.74 5.73 3.65
CA VAL A 39 -3.11 7.10 4.00
C VAL A 39 -1.87 7.97 4.04
N VAL A 40 -1.95 9.14 3.40
CA VAL A 40 -0.90 10.15 3.41
C VAL A 40 -1.48 11.45 3.93
N ALA A 41 -0.78 12.14 4.82
CA ALA A 41 -1.18 13.43 5.35
C ALA A 41 -0.04 14.43 5.35
N PHE A 42 -0.36 15.68 5.08
CA PHE A 42 0.59 16.79 5.12
C PHE A 42 0.33 17.62 6.39
N ALA A 43 1.33 17.72 7.27
CA ALA A 43 1.26 18.50 8.50
C ALA A 43 0.94 19.98 8.19
N LYS A 44 0.15 20.65 9.03
CA LYS A 44 -0.42 21.99 8.73
C LYS A 44 0.61 23.12 8.64
N ASP A 45 1.70 22.95 9.36
CA ASP A 45 2.88 23.81 9.37
C ASP A 45 3.81 23.56 8.17
N GLY A 46 3.52 22.55 7.34
CA GLY A 46 4.36 22.15 6.21
C GLY A 46 5.62 21.39 6.64
N SER A 47 5.72 20.97 7.90
CA SER A 47 6.94 20.38 8.47
C SER A 47 7.10 18.88 8.20
N GLU A 48 6.03 18.14 7.91
CA GLU A 48 6.13 16.68 7.81
C GLU A 48 5.05 16.08 6.90
N ARG A 49 5.44 15.04 6.16
CA ARG A 49 4.51 14.10 5.54
C ARG A 49 4.39 12.88 6.43
N MET A 50 3.18 12.65 6.92
CA MET A 50 2.84 11.46 7.67
C MET A 50 2.28 10.42 6.71
N ILE A 51 2.71 9.16 6.86
CA ILE A 51 2.20 8.02 6.10
C ILE A 51 1.75 6.92 7.06
N GLY A 52 0.66 6.23 6.75
CA GLY A 52 0.22 5.08 7.52
C GLY A 52 -0.58 5.44 8.77
N VAL A 53 -0.21 4.85 9.90
CA VAL A 53 -0.96 4.96 11.16
C VAL A 53 -0.97 6.40 11.66
N THR A 54 0.16 7.11 11.58
CA THR A 54 0.29 8.52 11.97
C THR A 54 -0.64 9.40 11.15
N ALA A 55 -0.65 9.21 9.83
CA ALA A 55 -1.55 9.90 8.91
C ALA A 55 -3.02 9.60 9.22
N LYS A 56 -3.38 8.33 9.45
CA LYS A 56 -4.77 7.95 9.78
C LYS A 56 -5.25 8.60 11.08
N ARG A 57 -4.41 8.71 12.12
CA ARG A 57 -4.79 9.29 13.43
C ARG A 57 -5.22 10.76 13.36
N GLN A 58 -4.61 11.54 12.48
CA GLN A 58 -4.87 12.98 12.38
C GLN A 58 -5.92 13.37 11.33
N ALA A 59 -6.47 12.38 10.60
CA ALA A 59 -7.39 12.58 9.48
C ALA A 59 -8.65 13.39 9.85
N VAL A 60 -9.12 13.23 11.09
CA VAL A 60 -10.28 13.96 11.63
C VAL A 60 -9.99 15.45 11.83
N THR A 61 -8.77 15.80 12.24
CA THR A 61 -8.37 17.18 12.55
C THR A 61 -7.72 17.89 11.37
N ASN A 62 -7.40 17.16 10.30
CA ASN A 62 -6.66 17.65 9.14
C ASN A 62 -7.20 17.08 7.81
N THR A 63 -8.53 17.04 7.69
CA THR A 63 -9.22 16.30 6.63
C THR A 63 -8.84 16.76 5.22
N GLU A 64 -8.69 18.06 4.98
CA GLU A 64 -8.37 18.59 3.65
C GLU A 64 -6.94 18.28 3.19
N ARG A 65 -6.04 17.95 4.13
CA ARG A 65 -4.64 17.63 3.87
C ARG A 65 -4.33 16.15 4.09
N THR A 66 -5.37 15.31 4.20
CA THR A 66 -5.25 13.87 4.40
C THR A 66 -5.89 13.14 3.23
N LEU A 67 -5.08 12.36 2.52
CA LEU A 67 -5.46 11.64 1.32
C LEU A 67 -5.63 10.16 1.66
N LEU A 68 -6.80 9.63 1.30
CA LEU A 68 -7.21 8.24 1.51
C LEU A 68 -7.70 7.64 0.19
N SER A 69 -7.69 6.31 0.08
CA SER A 69 -8.29 5.57 -1.04
C SER A 69 -7.74 5.97 -2.43
N VAL A 70 -6.51 6.48 -2.49
CA VAL A 70 -5.90 7.04 -3.71
C VAL A 70 -5.77 6.01 -4.83
N LYS A 71 -5.69 4.72 -4.48
CA LYS A 71 -5.69 3.62 -5.46
C LYS A 71 -6.89 3.64 -6.42
N ARG A 72 -8.06 4.18 -6.00
CA ARG A 72 -9.25 4.34 -6.87
C ARG A 72 -9.05 5.37 -8.00
N HIS A 73 -8.01 6.21 -7.89
CA HIS A 73 -7.66 7.25 -8.87
C HIS A 73 -6.47 6.87 -9.76
N MET A 74 -5.84 5.71 -9.55
CA MET A 74 -4.71 5.26 -10.39
C MET A 74 -5.11 5.17 -11.86
N GLY A 75 -4.25 5.68 -12.74
CA GLY A 75 -4.48 5.72 -14.19
C GLY A 75 -5.58 6.70 -14.63
N THR A 76 -5.88 7.72 -13.81
CA THR A 76 -6.81 8.81 -14.14
C THR A 76 -6.10 10.16 -14.16
N ASP A 77 -6.80 11.22 -14.58
CA ASP A 77 -6.33 12.61 -14.59
C ASP A 77 -6.50 13.32 -13.23
N TRP A 78 -6.87 12.58 -12.18
CA TRP A 78 -7.03 13.13 -10.84
C TRP A 78 -5.75 13.81 -10.37
N LYS A 79 -5.89 14.99 -9.78
CA LYS A 79 -4.83 15.71 -9.08
C LYS A 79 -5.40 16.32 -7.81
N THR A 80 -4.55 16.44 -6.81
CA THR A 80 -4.88 17.16 -5.57
C THR A 80 -3.79 18.20 -5.30
N THR A 81 -4.19 19.39 -4.88
CA THR A 81 -3.23 20.47 -4.57
C THR A 81 -3.09 20.61 -3.06
N VAL A 82 -1.87 20.50 -2.55
CA VAL A 82 -1.55 20.77 -1.14
C VAL A 82 -0.45 21.83 -1.10
N ASP A 83 -0.70 22.92 -0.39
CA ASP A 83 0.21 24.07 -0.27
C ASP A 83 0.74 24.65 -1.60
N GLY A 84 -0.07 24.57 -2.65
CA GLY A 84 0.30 25.05 -3.98
C GLY A 84 1.07 24.07 -4.85
N THR A 85 1.34 22.86 -4.35
CA THR A 85 1.94 21.75 -5.10
C THR A 85 0.86 20.76 -5.55
N ASP A 86 0.85 20.43 -6.84
CA ASP A 86 -0.06 19.42 -7.40
C ASP A 86 0.54 18.02 -7.27
N TYR A 87 -0.24 17.09 -6.73
CA TYR A 87 0.12 15.69 -6.58
C TYR A 87 -0.79 14.79 -7.42
N THR A 88 -0.19 13.82 -8.09
CA THR A 88 -0.85 12.75 -8.83
C THR A 88 -1.09 11.51 -7.96
N PRO A 89 -1.98 10.58 -8.38
CA PRO A 89 -2.18 9.31 -7.68
C PRO A 89 -0.89 8.50 -7.53
N GLN A 90 -0.03 8.54 -8.53
CA GLN A 90 1.27 7.86 -8.57
C GLN A 90 2.20 8.38 -7.48
N GLU A 91 2.29 9.70 -7.30
CA GLU A 91 3.13 10.32 -6.28
C GLU A 91 2.64 9.98 -4.87
N ILE A 92 1.35 10.08 -4.62
CA ILE A 92 0.81 9.76 -3.30
C ILE A 92 0.97 8.26 -2.98
N SER A 93 0.81 7.40 -4.00
CA SER A 93 1.07 5.96 -3.86
C SER A 93 2.57 5.68 -3.66
N ALA A 94 3.45 6.46 -4.27
CA ALA A 94 4.89 6.35 -4.07
C ALA A 94 5.29 6.63 -2.62
N PHE A 95 4.68 7.62 -1.95
CA PHE A 95 4.92 7.86 -0.51
C PHE A 95 4.54 6.66 0.35
N ILE A 96 3.45 5.96 0.00
CA ILE A 96 3.06 4.72 0.68
C ILE A 96 4.10 3.62 0.44
N LEU A 97 4.56 3.46 -0.81
CA LEU A 97 5.58 2.49 -1.16
C LEU A 97 6.94 2.79 -0.50
N GLN A 98 7.31 4.06 -0.35
CA GLN A 98 8.51 4.48 0.37
C GLN A 98 8.45 4.10 1.84
N LYS A 99 7.30 4.28 2.52
CA LYS A 99 7.12 3.82 3.90
C LYS A 99 7.27 2.30 4.01
N LEU A 100 6.68 1.53 3.10
CA LEU A 100 6.81 0.06 3.09
C LEU A 100 8.23 -0.40 2.79
N LYS A 101 8.93 0.29 1.88
CA LYS A 101 10.35 0.08 1.60
C LYS A 101 11.18 0.34 2.85
N ALA A 102 10.99 1.48 3.52
CA ALA A 102 11.72 1.83 4.74
C ALA A 102 11.47 0.83 5.88
N ASP A 103 10.23 0.38 6.07
CA ASP A 103 9.90 -0.68 7.03
C ASP A 103 10.62 -2.00 6.69
N ALA A 104 10.68 -2.37 5.42
CA ALA A 104 11.40 -3.55 4.97
C ALA A 104 12.92 -3.42 5.14
N GLU A 105 13.50 -2.26 4.84
CA GLU A 105 14.93 -1.97 5.02
C GLU A 105 15.33 -2.03 6.50
N ALA A 106 14.50 -1.45 7.38
CA ALA A 106 14.71 -1.52 8.82
C ALA A 106 14.68 -2.97 9.34
N TYR A 107 13.77 -3.80 8.80
CA TYR A 107 13.67 -5.21 9.15
C TYR A 107 14.84 -6.05 8.61
N LEU A 108 15.26 -5.81 7.36
CA LEU A 108 16.30 -6.58 6.68
C LEU A 108 17.73 -6.13 7.03
N GLY A 109 17.90 -4.91 7.55
CA GLY A 109 19.20 -4.32 7.89
C GLY A 109 20.03 -3.91 6.67
N HIS A 110 19.41 -3.78 5.49
CA HIS A 110 20.08 -3.32 4.26
C HIS A 110 19.08 -2.67 3.29
N GLU A 111 19.61 -1.90 2.33
CA GLU A 111 18.82 -1.22 1.30
C GLU A 111 18.03 -2.21 0.41
N VAL A 112 16.80 -1.83 0.04
CA VAL A 112 15.91 -2.61 -0.84
C VAL A 112 15.68 -1.85 -2.14
N LYS A 113 16.10 -2.46 -3.26
CA LYS A 113 16.04 -1.82 -4.59
C LYS A 113 14.98 -2.38 -5.51
N GLN A 114 14.46 -3.57 -5.22
CA GLN A 114 13.66 -4.34 -6.16
C GLN A 114 12.39 -4.85 -5.49
N ALA A 115 11.28 -4.79 -6.21
CA ALA A 115 10.00 -5.24 -5.68
C ALA A 115 9.12 -5.91 -6.75
N VAL A 116 8.26 -6.80 -6.28
CA VAL A 116 7.04 -7.24 -6.99
C VAL A 116 5.87 -6.50 -6.33
N ILE A 117 5.06 -5.79 -7.13
CA ILE A 117 3.94 -4.98 -6.63
C ILE A 117 2.63 -5.55 -7.16
N THR A 118 1.62 -5.63 -6.31
CA THR A 118 0.31 -6.17 -6.70
C THR A 118 -0.59 -5.11 -7.34
N CYS A 119 -1.53 -5.57 -8.17
CA CYS A 119 -2.66 -4.76 -8.61
C CYS A 119 -3.92 -5.61 -8.82
N PRO A 120 -5.11 -4.98 -8.83
CA PRO A 120 -6.37 -5.66 -9.14
C PRO A 120 -6.30 -6.31 -10.52
N ALA A 121 -6.80 -7.55 -10.64
CA ALA A 121 -6.73 -8.29 -11.90
C ALA A 121 -7.43 -7.55 -13.05
N TYR A 122 -8.51 -6.83 -12.73
CA TYR A 122 -9.32 -6.11 -13.70
C TYR A 122 -8.82 -4.67 -13.98
N PHE A 123 -7.62 -4.28 -13.49
CA PHE A 123 -6.99 -3.01 -13.85
C PHE A 123 -6.68 -2.90 -15.35
N THR A 124 -6.93 -1.72 -15.90
CA THR A 124 -6.54 -1.38 -17.28
C THR A 124 -5.04 -1.14 -17.39
N ASP A 125 -4.53 -1.09 -18.62
CA ASP A 125 -3.13 -0.82 -18.92
C ASP A 125 -2.62 0.50 -18.28
N ALA A 126 -3.43 1.56 -18.33
CA ALA A 126 -3.13 2.85 -17.71
C ALA A 126 -2.92 2.73 -16.19
N GLN A 127 -3.75 1.94 -15.50
CA GLN A 127 -3.68 1.77 -14.05
C GLN A 127 -2.48 0.90 -13.65
N ARG A 128 -2.15 -0.12 -14.44
CA ARG A 128 -0.95 -0.96 -14.27
C ARG A 128 0.32 -0.15 -14.44
N THR A 129 0.38 0.66 -15.49
CA THR A 129 1.50 1.58 -15.76
C THR A 129 1.66 2.59 -14.63
N ALA A 130 0.58 3.25 -14.20
CA ALA A 130 0.61 4.17 -13.07
C ALA A 130 1.12 3.52 -11.77
N THR A 131 0.76 2.26 -11.52
CA THR A 131 1.23 1.50 -10.34
C THR A 131 2.73 1.20 -10.44
N LYS A 132 3.20 0.85 -11.64
CA LYS A 132 4.63 0.67 -11.92
C LYS A 132 5.41 1.97 -11.72
N ASP A 133 4.88 3.08 -12.21
CA ASP A 133 5.49 4.41 -12.08
C ASP A 133 5.56 4.85 -10.61
N ALA A 134 4.53 4.57 -9.80
CA ALA A 134 4.58 4.81 -8.36
C ALA A 134 5.74 4.05 -7.69
N GLY A 135 5.99 2.80 -8.10
CA GLY A 135 7.16 2.03 -7.64
C GLY A 135 8.49 2.67 -8.05
N ARG A 136 8.59 3.15 -9.29
CA ARG A 136 9.79 3.87 -9.77
C ARG A 136 10.05 5.14 -8.97
N ILE A 137 9.01 5.96 -8.74
CA ILE A 137 9.09 7.18 -7.92
C ILE A 137 9.51 6.87 -6.49
N ALA A 138 9.09 5.72 -5.95
CA ALA A 138 9.49 5.25 -4.62
C ALA A 138 10.93 4.71 -4.55
N GLY A 139 11.70 4.76 -5.64
CA GLY A 139 13.06 4.22 -5.70
C GLY A 139 13.10 2.69 -5.70
N LEU A 140 12.09 2.05 -6.30
CA LEU A 140 12.02 0.60 -6.51
C LEU A 140 12.06 0.26 -8.00
N GLU A 141 12.95 -0.65 -8.38
CA GLU A 141 12.87 -1.39 -9.63
C GLU A 141 11.74 -2.43 -9.54
N VAL A 142 10.64 -2.14 -10.23
CA VAL A 142 9.47 -3.02 -10.26
C VAL A 142 9.72 -4.17 -11.23
N LEU A 143 10.11 -5.33 -10.70
CA LEU A 143 10.42 -6.53 -11.48
C LEU A 143 9.18 -7.15 -12.12
N ARG A 144 8.04 -7.09 -11.42
CA ARG A 144 6.76 -7.61 -11.91
C ARG A 144 5.60 -6.87 -11.28
N ILE A 145 4.57 -6.61 -12.07
CA ILE A 145 3.22 -6.31 -11.59
C ILE A 145 2.42 -7.62 -11.59
N ILE A 146 1.99 -8.07 -10.41
CA ILE A 146 1.22 -9.31 -10.27
C ILE A 146 -0.23 -9.02 -9.91
N ASN A 147 -1.16 -9.79 -10.48
CA ASN A 147 -2.58 -9.68 -10.14
C ASN A 147 -2.81 -10.18 -8.70
N GLU A 148 -3.57 -9.43 -7.91
CA GLU A 148 -3.94 -9.75 -6.52
C GLU A 148 -4.49 -11.17 -6.34
N PRO A 149 -5.52 -11.62 -7.09
CA PRO A 149 -6.03 -12.99 -6.95
C PRO A 149 -5.01 -14.05 -7.35
N THR A 150 -4.11 -13.74 -8.28
CA THR A 150 -3.01 -14.64 -8.69
C THR A 150 -1.95 -14.75 -7.59
N ALA A 151 -1.62 -13.64 -6.93
CA ALA A 151 -0.73 -13.64 -5.77
C ALA A 151 -1.35 -14.45 -4.61
N ALA A 152 -2.63 -14.23 -4.29
CA ALA A 152 -3.31 -15.03 -3.27
C ALA A 152 -3.35 -16.53 -3.61
N ALA A 153 -3.48 -16.89 -4.89
CA ALA A 153 -3.38 -18.27 -5.34
C ALA A 153 -1.98 -18.85 -5.16
N LEU A 154 -0.90 -18.08 -5.39
CA LEU A 154 0.47 -18.51 -5.08
C LEU A 154 0.65 -18.79 -3.59
N ALA A 155 0.20 -17.87 -2.72
CA ALA A 155 0.27 -18.05 -1.26
C ALA A 155 -0.50 -19.28 -0.77
N TYR A 156 -1.58 -19.66 -1.46
CA TYR A 156 -2.32 -20.89 -1.17
C TYR A 156 -1.67 -22.15 -1.76
N GLY A 157 -1.15 -22.04 -2.99
CA GLY A 157 -0.81 -23.16 -3.87
C GLY A 157 0.60 -23.72 -3.68
N VAL A 158 1.52 -22.98 -3.05
CA VAL A 158 2.95 -23.33 -2.97
C VAL A 158 3.20 -24.74 -2.40
N ASP A 159 2.38 -25.17 -1.45
CA ASP A 159 2.51 -26.46 -0.75
C ASP A 159 1.55 -27.54 -1.25
N LYS A 160 0.86 -27.32 -2.37
CA LYS A 160 -0.21 -28.22 -2.84
C LYS A 160 0.29 -29.14 -3.94
N GLY A 161 0.19 -30.45 -3.70
CA GLY A 161 0.54 -31.49 -4.67
C GLY A 161 -0.63 -32.10 -5.42
N GLU A 162 -1.86 -31.65 -5.17
CA GLU A 162 -3.08 -32.17 -5.80
C GLU A 162 -3.63 -31.17 -6.81
N ASP A 163 -4.06 -31.70 -7.97
CA ASP A 163 -4.78 -30.93 -8.98
C ASP A 163 -6.09 -30.42 -8.39
N GLN A 164 -6.35 -29.12 -8.52
CA GLN A 164 -7.55 -28.50 -7.97
C GLN A 164 -7.94 -27.24 -8.74
N THR A 165 -9.26 -27.03 -8.85
CA THR A 165 -9.83 -25.78 -9.35
C THR A 165 -10.24 -24.91 -8.17
N ILE A 166 -9.69 -23.71 -8.09
CA ILE A 166 -9.97 -22.75 -7.02
C ILE A 166 -10.68 -21.52 -7.57
N LEU A 167 -11.52 -20.91 -6.73
CA LEU A 167 -12.09 -19.59 -6.97
C LEU A 167 -11.53 -18.63 -5.92
N VAL A 168 -10.76 -17.64 -6.36
CA VAL A 168 -10.30 -16.54 -5.52
C VAL A 168 -11.30 -15.41 -5.66
N TYR A 169 -11.89 -15.00 -4.54
CA TYR A 169 -12.83 -13.90 -4.42
C TYR A 169 -12.16 -12.82 -3.56
N ASP A 170 -11.74 -11.74 -4.21
CA ASP A 170 -11.02 -10.64 -3.59
C ASP A 170 -11.94 -9.42 -3.49
N LEU A 171 -12.34 -9.06 -2.28
CA LEU A 171 -13.14 -7.87 -2.01
C LEU A 171 -12.40 -6.99 -0.99
N GLY A 172 -11.62 -6.06 -1.52
CA GLY A 172 -10.83 -5.12 -0.75
C GLY A 172 -11.60 -3.87 -0.34
N GLY A 173 -10.86 -2.78 -0.15
CA GLY A 173 -11.38 -1.47 0.23
C GLY A 173 -12.04 -0.70 -0.90
N GLY A 174 -11.61 -0.87 -2.16
CA GLY A 174 -12.18 -0.11 -3.28
C GLY A 174 -12.29 -0.87 -4.60
N THR A 175 -11.82 -2.11 -4.64
CA THR A 175 -11.85 -2.99 -5.81
C THR A 175 -12.40 -4.35 -5.44
N PHE A 176 -13.03 -4.97 -6.43
CA PHE A 176 -13.53 -6.32 -6.37
C PHE A 176 -13.00 -7.11 -7.57
N ASP A 177 -12.36 -8.24 -7.31
CA ASP A 177 -11.87 -9.15 -8.33
C ASP A 177 -12.27 -10.58 -8.00
N VAL A 178 -12.51 -11.37 -9.04
CA VAL A 178 -12.79 -12.79 -8.93
C VAL A 178 -12.09 -13.52 -10.04
N SER A 179 -11.31 -14.54 -9.67
CA SER A 179 -10.58 -15.37 -10.61
C SER A 179 -10.82 -16.84 -10.33
N VAL A 180 -10.97 -17.61 -11.40
CA VAL A 180 -10.99 -19.07 -11.35
C VAL A 180 -9.63 -19.54 -11.86
N LEU A 181 -8.94 -20.35 -11.06
CA LEU A 181 -7.61 -20.85 -11.36
C LEU A 181 -7.58 -22.36 -11.24
N GLU A 182 -6.71 -22.99 -12.03
CA GLU A 182 -6.34 -24.39 -11.90
C GLU A 182 -4.91 -24.47 -11.37
N ILE A 183 -4.73 -25.27 -10.31
CA ILE A 183 -3.42 -25.63 -9.78
C ILE A 183 -3.22 -27.08 -10.15
N TYR A 184 -2.13 -27.40 -10.86
CA TYR A 184 -1.82 -28.76 -11.30
C TYR A 184 -0.31 -28.95 -11.48
N GLN A 185 0.13 -30.19 -11.71
CA GLN A 185 1.54 -30.48 -11.96
C GLN A 185 1.78 -30.96 -13.41
N VAL A 186 2.84 -30.46 -14.03
CA VAL A 186 3.34 -30.95 -15.33
C VAL A 186 4.80 -31.31 -15.19
N ASP A 187 5.15 -32.56 -15.47
CA ASP A 187 6.52 -33.07 -15.38
C ASP A 187 7.19 -32.82 -14.01
N GLY A 188 6.40 -32.81 -12.93
CA GLY A 188 6.87 -32.54 -11.57
C GLY A 188 7.05 -31.06 -11.24
N GLN A 189 6.76 -30.15 -12.18
CA GLN A 189 6.71 -28.71 -11.95
C GLN A 189 5.28 -28.26 -11.63
N PRO A 190 5.04 -27.61 -10.48
CA PRO A 190 3.74 -27.03 -10.17
C PRO A 190 3.42 -25.85 -11.11
N GLN A 191 2.18 -25.82 -11.60
CA GLN A 191 1.64 -24.76 -12.43
C GLN A 191 0.40 -24.16 -11.77
N ILE A 192 0.25 -22.84 -11.90
CA ILE A 192 -0.97 -22.12 -11.55
C ILE A 192 -1.43 -21.38 -12.81
N GLU A 193 -2.58 -21.78 -13.34
CA GLU A 193 -3.17 -21.21 -14.55
C GLU A 193 -4.47 -20.47 -14.22
N VAL A 194 -4.54 -19.19 -14.57
CA VAL A 194 -5.78 -18.41 -14.50
C VAL A 194 -6.65 -18.83 -15.69
N LYS A 195 -7.84 -19.36 -15.43
CA LYS A 195 -8.78 -19.78 -16.48
C LYS A 195 -9.71 -18.65 -16.89
N ALA A 196 -10.14 -17.85 -15.91
CA ALA A 196 -10.92 -16.66 -16.17
C ALA A 196 -10.79 -15.67 -15.02
N THR A 197 -10.92 -14.38 -15.34
CA THR A 197 -10.99 -13.31 -14.37
C THR A 197 -12.09 -12.30 -14.73
N ALA A 198 -12.71 -11.71 -13.71
CA ALA A 198 -13.68 -10.63 -13.85
C ALA A 198 -13.64 -9.76 -12.58
N GLY A 199 -14.20 -8.55 -12.64
CA GLY A 199 -14.17 -7.68 -11.47
C GLY A 199 -14.90 -6.35 -11.64
N ASN A 200 -14.69 -5.46 -10.68
CA ASN A 200 -15.14 -4.08 -10.65
C ASN A 200 -14.13 -3.21 -9.87
N ASN A 201 -13.41 -2.34 -10.59
CA ASN A 201 -12.37 -1.47 -10.04
C ASN A 201 -12.91 -0.32 -9.16
N LYS A 202 -14.23 -0.22 -8.96
CA LYS A 202 -14.87 0.85 -8.17
C LYS A 202 -15.91 0.29 -7.20
N LEU A 203 -15.68 -0.88 -6.65
CA LEU A 203 -16.55 -1.53 -5.69
C LEU A 203 -15.74 -2.16 -4.57
N GLY A 204 -15.95 -1.76 -3.31
CA GLY A 204 -15.29 -2.34 -2.15
C GLY A 204 -15.85 -1.83 -0.82
N GLY A 205 -15.03 -1.97 0.23
CA GLY A 205 -15.37 -1.58 1.60
C GLY A 205 -15.67 -0.09 1.80
N ASP A 206 -15.11 0.80 0.98
CA ASP A 206 -15.39 2.24 0.98
C ASP A 206 -16.85 2.49 0.60
N ASP A 207 -17.37 1.79 -0.40
CA ASP A 207 -18.77 1.93 -0.83
C ASP A 207 -19.72 1.39 0.25
N PHE A 208 -19.27 0.43 1.08
CA PHE A 208 -20.02 -0.05 2.24
C PHE A 208 -20.06 1.01 3.35
N ASP A 209 -18.95 1.68 3.59
CA ASP A 209 -18.86 2.78 4.55
C ASP A 209 -19.77 3.92 4.14
N ASP A 210 -19.77 4.30 2.86
CA ASP A 210 -20.63 5.34 2.30
C ASP A 210 -22.13 5.04 2.55
N GLN A 211 -22.57 3.79 2.43
CA GLN A 211 -23.96 3.43 2.76
C GLN A 211 -24.30 3.60 4.25
N VAL A 212 -23.34 3.35 5.14
CA VAL A 212 -23.51 3.58 6.58
C VAL A 212 -23.50 5.07 6.89
N ILE A 213 -22.63 5.85 6.24
CA ILE A 213 -22.57 7.32 6.37
C ILE A 213 -23.88 7.96 5.91
N ASP A 214 -24.38 7.61 4.73
CA ASP A 214 -25.64 8.12 4.20
C ASP A 214 -26.81 7.83 5.16
N TRP A 215 -26.84 6.62 5.74
CA TRP A 215 -27.81 6.25 6.76
C TRP A 215 -27.67 7.08 8.03
N MET A 216 -26.45 7.25 8.57
CA MET A 216 -26.21 8.06 9.77
C MET A 216 -26.64 9.52 9.55
N VAL A 217 -26.29 10.12 8.41
CA VAL A 217 -26.69 11.49 8.06
C VAL A 217 -28.21 11.61 7.96
N ALA A 218 -28.87 10.65 7.30
CA ALA A 218 -30.32 10.67 7.13
C ALA A 218 -31.07 10.54 8.47
N GLU A 219 -30.65 9.62 9.34
CA GLU A 219 -31.28 9.42 10.65
C GLU A 219 -31.01 10.61 11.58
N PHE A 220 -29.78 11.11 11.63
CA PHE A 220 -29.45 12.30 12.44
C PHE A 220 -30.24 13.52 12.01
N LYS A 221 -30.39 13.73 10.70
CA LYS A 221 -31.22 14.81 10.15
C LYS A 221 -32.70 14.61 10.47
N ARG A 222 -33.20 13.37 10.44
CA ARG A 222 -34.58 13.06 10.81
C ARG A 222 -34.86 13.38 12.28
N ASP A 223 -33.92 13.07 13.16
CA ASP A 223 -34.11 13.17 14.60
C ASP A 223 -33.82 14.59 15.13
N THR A 224 -32.81 15.27 14.59
CA THR A 224 -32.38 16.61 15.05
C THR A 224 -32.82 17.76 14.15
N GLY A 225 -33.09 17.47 12.87
CA GLY A 225 -33.30 18.48 11.81
C GLY A 225 -32.01 19.00 11.17
N ILE A 226 -30.81 18.57 11.62
CA ILE A 226 -29.52 19.09 11.18
C ILE A 226 -28.91 18.19 10.10
N ASP A 227 -28.40 18.80 9.03
CA ASP A 227 -27.76 18.09 7.93
C ASP A 227 -26.23 18.18 8.04
N LEU A 228 -25.60 17.06 8.43
CA LEU A 228 -24.15 16.97 8.62
C LEU A 228 -23.37 16.89 7.30
N SER A 229 -24.01 16.65 6.15
CA SER A 229 -23.33 16.45 4.86
C SER A 229 -22.50 17.64 4.38
N LYS A 230 -22.71 18.82 4.96
CA LYS A 230 -21.98 20.05 4.63
C LYS A 230 -20.83 20.37 5.58
N ASP A 231 -20.72 19.62 6.67
CA ASP A 231 -19.69 19.81 7.68
C ASP A 231 -18.56 18.79 7.42
N VAL A 232 -17.46 19.27 6.83
CA VAL A 232 -16.31 18.45 6.44
C VAL A 232 -15.72 17.70 7.64
N GLN A 233 -15.66 18.36 8.80
CA GLN A 233 -15.11 17.75 10.01
C GLN A 233 -16.05 16.68 10.57
N ALA A 234 -17.37 16.95 10.58
CA ALA A 234 -18.35 15.94 10.98
C ALA A 234 -18.32 14.74 10.03
N MET A 235 -18.25 14.96 8.72
CA MET A 235 -18.19 13.89 7.72
C MET A 235 -16.95 13.01 7.87
N SER A 236 -15.79 13.59 8.19
CA SER A 236 -14.57 12.81 8.49
C SER A 236 -14.76 11.89 9.70
N ARG A 237 -15.37 12.40 10.78
CA ARG A 237 -15.70 11.61 11.98
C ARG A 237 -16.73 10.53 11.69
N LEU A 238 -17.73 10.82 10.86
CA LEU A 238 -18.72 9.84 10.42
C LEU A 238 -18.06 8.72 9.61
N LYS A 239 -17.11 9.04 8.74
CA LYS A 239 -16.39 8.02 7.96
C LYS A 239 -15.61 7.05 8.86
N GLU A 240 -14.86 7.56 9.82
CA GLU A 240 -14.14 6.72 10.79
C GLU A 240 -15.11 5.85 11.61
N ALA A 241 -16.22 6.44 12.08
CA ALA A 241 -17.22 5.71 12.85
C ALA A 241 -17.95 4.64 12.03
N ALA A 242 -18.24 4.92 10.75
CA ALA A 242 -18.84 3.97 9.82
C ALA A 242 -17.93 2.77 9.58
N GLU A 243 -16.65 3.02 9.26
CA GLU A 243 -15.65 1.96 9.05
C GLU A 243 -15.54 1.07 10.30
N LYS A 244 -15.43 1.68 11.48
CA LYS A 244 -15.36 0.97 12.75
C LYS A 244 -16.62 0.14 13.02
N ALA A 245 -17.81 0.73 12.84
CA ALA A 245 -19.08 0.03 13.03
C ALA A 245 -19.22 -1.17 12.08
N LYS A 246 -18.87 -1.00 10.80
CA LYS A 246 -18.84 -2.08 9.79
C LYS A 246 -17.94 -3.24 10.24
N ILE A 247 -16.73 -2.94 10.69
CA ILE A 247 -15.76 -3.95 11.14
C ILE A 247 -16.31 -4.69 12.37
N GLU A 248 -16.80 -3.97 13.37
CA GLU A 248 -17.37 -4.56 14.59
C GLU A 248 -18.57 -5.49 14.29
N LEU A 249 -19.43 -5.11 13.34
CA LEU A 249 -20.59 -5.91 12.94
C LEU A 249 -20.25 -7.22 12.22
N SER A 250 -19.01 -7.37 11.75
CA SER A 250 -18.53 -8.66 11.23
C SER A 250 -18.39 -9.69 12.35
N GLY A 251 -18.09 -9.26 13.59
CA GLY A 251 -17.99 -10.12 14.78
C GLY A 251 -19.23 -10.08 15.70
N THR A 252 -19.99 -8.99 15.69
CA THR A 252 -21.09 -8.73 16.63
C THR A 252 -22.44 -8.55 15.93
N GLN A 253 -23.55 -8.66 16.67
CA GLN A 253 -24.90 -8.50 16.11
C GLN A 253 -25.38 -7.04 16.07
N GLN A 254 -24.76 -6.18 16.88
CA GLN A 254 -25.06 -4.75 16.94
C GLN A 254 -23.85 -3.99 17.48
N THR A 255 -23.71 -2.73 17.10
CA THR A 255 -22.71 -1.79 17.59
C THR A 255 -23.36 -0.44 17.92
N GLN A 256 -22.72 0.32 18.81
CA GLN A 256 -23.13 1.66 19.17
C GLN A 256 -22.21 2.68 18.50
N ILE A 257 -22.79 3.56 17.69
CA ILE A 257 -22.12 4.71 17.10
C ILE A 257 -22.37 5.90 18.01
N ASN A 258 -21.33 6.31 18.73
CA ASN A 258 -21.38 7.44 19.66
C ASN A 258 -20.34 8.49 19.26
N LEU A 259 -20.81 9.62 18.72
CA LEU A 259 -19.98 10.75 18.35
C LEU A 259 -20.41 11.99 19.15
N PRO A 260 -19.75 12.28 20.28
CA PRO A 260 -20.07 13.44 21.06
C PRO A 260 -19.58 14.72 20.38
N PHE A 261 -20.28 15.85 20.58
CA PHE A 261 -19.90 17.14 20.00
C PHE A 261 -19.75 17.05 18.48
N ILE A 262 -20.67 16.36 17.79
CA ILE A 262 -20.58 16.15 16.34
C ILE A 262 -20.87 17.45 15.58
N THR A 263 -21.73 18.30 16.13
CA THR A 263 -22.05 19.61 15.59
C THR A 263 -22.60 20.53 16.69
N MET A 264 -22.97 21.76 16.34
CA MET A 264 -23.56 22.74 17.25
C MET A 264 -24.99 23.07 16.83
N ARG A 265 -25.89 23.18 17.81
CA ARG A 265 -27.28 23.62 17.64
C ARG A 265 -27.56 24.78 18.59
N ASP A 266 -27.86 25.96 18.06
CA ASP A 266 -28.17 27.16 18.86
C ASP A 266 -27.13 27.46 19.96
N GLY A 267 -25.85 27.17 19.68
CA GLY A 267 -24.74 27.34 20.63
C GLY A 267 -24.60 26.24 21.69
N GLN A 268 -25.43 25.19 21.64
CA GLN A 268 -25.27 23.98 22.44
C GLN A 268 -24.66 22.85 21.60
N PRO A 269 -23.79 22.01 22.19
CA PRO A 269 -23.22 20.88 21.47
C PRO A 269 -24.28 19.79 21.25
N GLU A 270 -24.33 19.27 20.03
CA GLU A 270 -25.17 18.13 19.67
C GLU A 270 -24.31 16.86 19.58
N HIS A 271 -24.88 15.72 19.94
CA HIS A 271 -24.22 14.42 19.96
C HIS A 271 -24.97 13.45 19.04
N MET A 272 -24.24 12.57 18.36
CA MET A 272 -24.84 11.42 17.68
C MET A 272 -24.72 10.20 18.58
N ASP A 273 -25.84 9.55 18.87
CA ASP A 273 -25.90 8.31 19.63
C ASP A 273 -26.90 7.36 18.95
N MET A 274 -26.38 6.39 18.19
CA MET A 274 -27.18 5.52 17.33
C MET A 274 -26.75 4.06 17.48
N THR A 275 -27.72 3.15 17.50
CA THR A 275 -27.44 1.70 17.45
C THR A 275 -27.59 1.20 16.02
N LEU A 276 -26.55 0.57 15.47
CA LEU A 276 -26.60 -0.12 14.18
C LEU A 276 -26.58 -1.63 14.41
N SER A 277 -27.57 -2.34 13.87
CA SER A 277 -27.61 -3.81 13.89
C SER A 277 -26.95 -4.39 12.63
N ARG A 278 -26.41 -5.61 12.73
CA ARG A 278 -25.86 -6.34 11.58
C ARG A 278 -26.89 -6.49 10.47
N ALA A 279 -28.12 -6.87 10.81
CA ALA A 279 -29.20 -7.01 9.84
C ALA A 279 -29.47 -5.71 9.08
N LYS A 280 -29.41 -4.55 9.76
CA LYS A 280 -29.57 -3.26 9.08
C LYS A 280 -28.37 -2.93 8.20
N PHE A 281 -27.16 -3.18 8.68
CA PHE A 281 -25.95 -2.99 7.87
C PHE A 281 -25.98 -3.85 6.59
N GLU A 282 -26.29 -5.13 6.70
CA GLU A 282 -26.39 -6.06 5.56
C GLU A 282 -27.50 -5.65 4.57
N ASP A 283 -28.63 -5.12 5.06
CA ASP A 283 -29.68 -4.51 4.23
C ASP A 283 -29.14 -3.32 3.42
N LEU A 284 -28.39 -2.41 4.07
CA LEU A 284 -27.78 -1.22 3.42
C LEU A 284 -26.81 -1.62 2.29
N ILE A 285 -26.00 -2.65 2.49
CA ILE A 285 -24.99 -3.07 1.51
C ILE A 285 -25.45 -4.17 0.54
N SER A 286 -26.67 -4.69 0.70
CA SER A 286 -27.20 -5.83 -0.07
C SER A 286 -27.03 -5.70 -1.59
N LYS A 287 -27.24 -4.50 -2.15
CA LYS A 287 -27.07 -4.22 -3.59
C LYS A 287 -25.60 -4.30 -4.02
N HIS A 288 -24.68 -3.85 -3.17
CA HIS A 288 -23.26 -3.92 -3.44
C HIS A 288 -22.77 -5.37 -3.40
N ILE A 289 -23.28 -6.18 -2.46
CA ILE A 289 -23.02 -7.63 -2.45
C ILE A 289 -23.54 -8.27 -3.75
N GLU A 290 -24.79 -8.03 -4.17
CA GLU A 290 -25.29 -8.60 -5.43
C GLU A 290 -24.48 -8.15 -6.66
N ALA A 291 -23.96 -6.91 -6.64
CA ALA A 291 -23.11 -6.40 -7.72
C ALA A 291 -21.81 -7.21 -7.89
N THR A 292 -21.30 -7.84 -6.84
CA THR A 292 -20.14 -8.77 -6.92
C THR A 292 -20.50 -10.14 -7.48
N MET A 293 -21.77 -10.56 -7.39
CA MET A 293 -22.22 -11.88 -7.87
C MET A 293 -22.30 -11.92 -9.39
N GLY A 294 -22.54 -10.79 -10.05
CA GLY A 294 -22.50 -10.67 -11.52
C GLY A 294 -21.16 -11.11 -12.11
N PRO A 295 -20.04 -10.45 -11.76
CA PRO A 295 -18.71 -10.87 -12.20
C PRO A 295 -18.33 -12.29 -11.72
N THR A 296 -18.75 -12.71 -10.52
CA THR A 296 -18.51 -14.08 -10.02
C THR A 296 -19.10 -15.13 -10.96
N ARG A 297 -20.36 -14.97 -11.34
CA ARG A 297 -21.03 -15.83 -12.33
C ARG A 297 -20.37 -15.77 -13.70
N GLN A 298 -19.87 -14.60 -14.10
CA GLN A 298 -19.19 -14.40 -15.37
C GLN A 298 -17.85 -15.16 -15.42
N ALA A 299 -17.02 -15.04 -14.39
CA ALA A 299 -15.74 -15.75 -14.28
C ALA A 299 -15.94 -17.27 -14.26
N MET A 300 -16.88 -17.78 -13.46
CA MET A 300 -17.22 -19.21 -13.45
C MET A 300 -17.67 -19.71 -14.82
N LYS A 301 -18.53 -18.94 -15.51
CA LYS A 301 -19.01 -19.29 -16.85
C LYS A 301 -17.88 -19.31 -17.87
N ASP A 302 -17.01 -18.31 -17.87
CA ASP A 302 -15.89 -18.21 -18.81
C ASP A 302 -14.86 -19.31 -18.58
N ALA A 303 -14.63 -19.71 -17.33
CA ALA A 303 -13.81 -20.87 -16.98
C ALA A 303 -14.48 -22.23 -17.27
N GLY A 304 -15.77 -22.25 -17.65
CA GLY A 304 -16.52 -23.47 -17.89
C GLY A 304 -16.89 -24.26 -16.62
N VAL A 305 -16.81 -23.63 -15.45
CA VAL A 305 -17.01 -24.24 -14.13
C VAL A 305 -18.44 -23.99 -13.65
N LYS A 306 -19.12 -25.03 -13.14
CA LYS A 306 -20.46 -24.87 -12.56
C LYS A 306 -20.41 -24.73 -11.05
N LYS A 307 -21.53 -24.31 -10.48
CA LYS A 307 -21.73 -24.33 -9.03
C LYS A 307 -21.46 -25.72 -8.46
N GLY A 308 -20.55 -25.79 -7.49
CA GLY A 308 -20.09 -27.02 -6.84
C GLY A 308 -18.88 -27.69 -7.48
N ASP A 309 -18.46 -27.26 -8.67
CA ASP A 309 -17.30 -27.82 -9.37
C ASP A 309 -15.96 -27.25 -8.83
N VAL A 310 -15.99 -26.13 -8.08
CA VAL A 310 -14.79 -25.58 -7.44
C VAL A 310 -14.40 -26.40 -6.19
N ASP A 311 -13.12 -26.73 -6.10
CA ASP A 311 -12.57 -27.47 -4.96
C ASP A 311 -12.46 -26.59 -3.72
N LYS A 312 -12.06 -25.33 -3.91
CA LYS A 312 -11.90 -24.34 -2.85
C LYS A 312 -12.38 -22.96 -3.28
N VAL A 313 -12.92 -22.24 -2.31
CA VAL A 313 -13.20 -20.81 -2.41
C VAL A 313 -12.25 -20.10 -1.46
N ILE A 314 -11.41 -19.22 -1.99
CA ILE A 314 -10.41 -18.46 -1.25
C ILE A 314 -10.93 -17.02 -1.15
N LEU A 315 -11.10 -16.53 0.08
CA LEU A 315 -11.52 -15.16 0.33
C LEU A 315 -10.30 -14.29 0.63
N VAL A 316 -10.22 -13.16 -0.05
CA VAL A 316 -9.12 -12.19 0.05
C VAL A 316 -9.72 -10.79 0.24
N GLY A 317 -9.03 -9.93 0.98
CA GLY A 317 -9.50 -8.58 1.28
C GLY A 317 -10.45 -8.50 2.47
N GLY A 318 -10.25 -7.47 3.31
CA GLY A 318 -10.93 -7.34 4.59
C GLY A 318 -12.47 -7.28 4.51
N SER A 319 -13.05 -6.82 3.41
CA SER A 319 -14.51 -6.74 3.25
C SER A 319 -15.16 -8.12 3.11
N THR A 320 -14.39 -9.17 2.81
CA THR A 320 -14.87 -10.56 2.82
C THR A 320 -15.15 -11.10 4.23
N ARG A 321 -14.75 -10.37 5.28
CA ARG A 321 -15.07 -10.73 6.68
C ARG A 321 -16.55 -10.52 7.01
N VAL A 322 -17.29 -9.76 6.19
CA VAL A 322 -18.73 -9.54 6.36
C VAL A 322 -19.48 -10.87 6.14
N PRO A 323 -20.29 -11.35 7.13
CA PRO A 323 -20.99 -12.63 7.03
C PRO A 323 -21.87 -12.78 5.79
N ALA A 324 -22.68 -11.76 5.46
CA ALA A 324 -23.51 -11.79 4.25
C ALA A 324 -22.71 -11.92 2.93
N VAL A 325 -21.46 -11.45 2.88
CA VAL A 325 -20.58 -11.66 1.72
C VAL A 325 -20.19 -13.13 1.62
N GLN A 326 -19.76 -13.74 2.74
CA GLN A 326 -19.38 -15.16 2.77
C GLN A 326 -20.54 -16.07 2.38
N GLU A 327 -21.74 -15.78 2.89
CA GLU A 327 -22.96 -16.52 2.56
C GLU A 327 -23.33 -16.39 1.08
N ALA A 328 -23.21 -15.18 0.51
CA ALA A 328 -23.47 -14.94 -0.90
C ALA A 328 -22.50 -15.74 -1.80
N VAL A 329 -21.21 -15.69 -1.50
CA VAL A 329 -20.18 -16.43 -2.24
C VAL A 329 -20.38 -17.94 -2.11
N GLU A 330 -20.62 -18.46 -0.90
CA GLU A 330 -20.89 -19.89 -0.69
C GLU A 330 -22.11 -20.35 -1.48
N LYS A 331 -23.16 -19.53 -1.50
CA LYS A 331 -24.37 -19.81 -2.27
C LYS A 331 -24.12 -19.78 -3.77
N GLU A 332 -23.29 -18.89 -4.29
CA GLU A 332 -23.01 -18.79 -5.73
C GLU A 332 -22.06 -19.91 -6.18
N ALA A 333 -20.92 -20.07 -5.48
CA ALA A 333 -19.90 -21.07 -5.79
C ALA A 333 -20.34 -22.51 -5.44
N GLY A 334 -21.25 -22.68 -4.48
CA GLY A 334 -21.70 -23.99 -4.00
C GLY A 334 -20.69 -24.68 -3.08
N LYS A 335 -19.73 -23.93 -2.53
CA LYS A 335 -18.65 -24.43 -1.69
C LYS A 335 -18.33 -23.42 -0.59
N ALA A 336 -18.17 -23.91 0.64
CA ALA A 336 -17.83 -23.06 1.77
C ALA A 336 -16.42 -22.44 1.62
N PRO A 337 -16.23 -21.18 2.03
CA PRO A 337 -14.92 -20.53 2.07
C PRO A 337 -13.86 -21.32 2.84
N TYR A 338 -12.67 -21.39 2.27
CA TYR A 338 -11.48 -21.93 2.90
C TYR A 338 -10.95 -20.95 3.96
N LYS A 339 -10.71 -21.45 5.18
CA LYS A 339 -10.31 -20.62 6.33
C LYS A 339 -8.82 -20.64 6.64
N GLY A 340 -8.02 -21.39 5.88
CA GLY A 340 -6.59 -21.59 6.15
C GLY A 340 -5.69 -20.53 5.51
N ILE A 341 -6.23 -19.38 5.14
CA ILE A 341 -5.47 -18.26 4.58
C ILE A 341 -5.90 -16.97 5.28
N ASN A 342 -4.96 -16.07 5.54
CA ASN A 342 -5.27 -14.76 6.08
C ASN A 342 -5.64 -13.81 4.92
N PRO A 343 -6.88 -13.30 4.85
CA PRO A 343 -7.33 -12.46 3.73
C PRO A 343 -6.58 -11.12 3.62
N ASP A 344 -5.92 -10.67 4.68
CA ASP A 344 -5.21 -9.39 4.71
C ASP A 344 -3.71 -9.51 4.38
N GLU A 345 -3.17 -10.74 4.31
CA GLU A 345 -1.73 -11.01 4.13
C GLU A 345 -1.42 -11.86 2.90
N ALA A 346 -2.40 -12.65 2.42
CA ALA A 346 -2.23 -13.61 1.32
C ALA A 346 -1.61 -12.99 0.06
N VAL A 347 -2.04 -11.78 -0.28
CA VAL A 347 -1.60 -11.07 -1.49
C VAL A 347 -0.13 -10.70 -1.38
N ALA A 348 0.30 -10.10 -0.27
CA ALA A 348 1.70 -9.74 -0.05
C ALA A 348 2.60 -10.97 0.01
N MET A 349 2.17 -12.03 0.69
CA MET A 349 2.89 -13.32 0.73
C MET A 349 3.07 -13.91 -0.68
N GLY A 350 2.03 -13.87 -1.50
CA GLY A 350 2.07 -14.30 -2.89
C GLY A 350 3.02 -13.46 -3.76
N ALA A 351 3.04 -12.14 -3.55
CA ALA A 351 3.98 -11.25 -4.21
C ALA A 351 5.44 -11.55 -3.80
N ALA A 352 5.68 -11.89 -2.52
CA ALA A 352 6.99 -12.28 -2.04
C ALA A 352 7.44 -13.63 -2.62
N LEU A 353 6.54 -14.60 -2.73
CA LEU A 353 6.81 -15.86 -3.45
C LEU A 353 7.19 -15.60 -4.92
N GLN A 354 6.44 -14.73 -5.59
CA GLN A 354 6.76 -14.33 -6.96
C GLN A 354 8.13 -13.64 -7.07
N ALA A 355 8.48 -12.81 -6.09
CA ALA A 355 9.80 -12.20 -5.98
C ALA A 355 10.90 -13.26 -5.83
N GLY A 356 10.72 -14.21 -4.92
CA GLY A 356 11.64 -15.34 -4.72
C GLY A 356 11.84 -16.19 -5.97
N ILE A 357 10.76 -16.46 -6.74
CA ILE A 357 10.84 -17.18 -8.02
C ILE A 357 11.67 -16.41 -9.04
N ILE A 358 11.49 -15.08 -9.16
CA ILE A 358 12.24 -14.25 -10.12
C ILE A 358 13.71 -14.15 -9.72
N SER A 359 14.00 -14.02 -8.42
CA SER A 359 15.37 -13.92 -7.89
C SER A 359 16.10 -15.26 -7.86
N GLY A 360 15.39 -16.37 -7.97
CA GLY A 360 15.95 -17.71 -7.80
C GLY A 360 16.38 -17.99 -6.36
N ASP A 361 15.63 -17.50 -5.38
CA ASP A 361 15.91 -17.69 -3.95
C ASP A 361 15.89 -19.18 -3.59
N GLU A 362 16.93 -19.64 -2.89
CA GLU A 362 17.02 -21.04 -2.45
C GLU A 362 15.85 -21.40 -1.52
N GLY A 363 15.20 -22.53 -1.81
CA GLY A 363 14.05 -23.03 -1.04
C GLY A 363 12.69 -22.57 -1.56
N VAL A 364 12.63 -21.63 -2.49
CA VAL A 364 11.38 -21.26 -3.16
C VAL A 364 11.11 -22.22 -4.32
N SER A 365 9.91 -22.80 -4.35
CA SER A 365 9.51 -23.72 -5.42
C SER A 365 9.39 -22.98 -6.76
N ASP A 366 9.94 -23.58 -7.82
CA ASP A 366 9.86 -23.05 -9.19
C ASP A 366 8.46 -23.29 -9.80
N ILE A 367 7.50 -22.45 -9.41
CA ILE A 367 6.11 -22.50 -9.87
C ILE A 367 5.97 -21.72 -11.17
N LEU A 368 5.42 -22.36 -12.19
CA LEU A 368 5.06 -21.68 -13.43
C LEU A 368 3.69 -21.00 -13.27
N LEU A 369 3.69 -19.67 -13.39
CA LEU A 369 2.49 -18.85 -13.33
C LEU A 369 2.02 -18.47 -14.75
N LEU A 370 0.81 -18.91 -15.10
CA LEU A 370 0.15 -18.61 -16.38
C LEU A 370 -1.06 -17.68 -16.10
N ASP A 371 -0.87 -16.38 -16.29
CA ASP A 371 -1.93 -15.38 -16.10
C ASP A 371 -2.64 -15.07 -17.43
N VAL A 372 -3.69 -14.24 -17.41
CA VAL A 372 -4.50 -13.90 -18.59
C VAL A 372 -4.78 -12.39 -18.70
N THR A 373 -5.11 -11.92 -19.90
CA THR A 373 -5.64 -10.55 -20.08
C THR A 373 -7.11 -10.48 -19.62
N PRO A 374 -7.52 -9.50 -18.79
CA PRO A 374 -8.88 -9.43 -18.25
C PRO A 374 -9.93 -8.95 -19.26
N LEU A 375 -9.50 -8.28 -20.33
CA LEU A 375 -10.36 -7.63 -21.31
C LEU A 375 -9.91 -7.92 -22.73
N THR A 376 -10.89 -7.98 -23.64
CA THR A 376 -10.64 -8.13 -25.07
C THR A 376 -9.94 -6.90 -25.61
N LEU A 377 -8.91 -7.11 -26.43
CA LEU A 377 -8.17 -6.09 -27.15
C LEU A 377 -8.53 -6.14 -28.63
N GLY A 378 -8.64 -4.98 -29.25
CA GLY A 378 -9.02 -4.88 -30.66
C GLY A 378 -8.71 -3.53 -31.27
N ILE A 379 -9.11 -3.38 -32.53
CA ILE A 379 -8.98 -2.12 -33.26
C ILE A 379 -10.33 -1.66 -33.80
N GLU A 380 -10.49 -0.34 -33.97
CA GLU A 380 -11.61 0.20 -34.73
C GLU A 380 -11.43 -0.12 -36.22
N THR A 381 -12.50 -0.60 -36.83
CA THR A 381 -12.57 -0.86 -38.27
C THR A 381 -13.72 -0.08 -38.91
N LEU A 382 -13.78 -0.10 -40.25
CA LEU A 382 -14.81 0.62 -41.01
C LEU A 382 -16.21 0.34 -40.48
N GLY A 383 -16.96 1.40 -40.17
CA GLY A 383 -18.30 1.30 -39.58
C GLY A 383 -18.34 1.55 -38.07
N GLY A 384 -17.20 1.90 -37.45
CA GLY A 384 -17.13 2.25 -36.03
C GLY A 384 -17.30 1.04 -35.12
N VAL A 385 -16.94 -0.15 -35.62
CA VAL A 385 -17.04 -1.42 -34.89
C VAL A 385 -15.66 -1.88 -34.45
N MET A 386 -15.61 -2.46 -33.25
CA MET A 386 -14.40 -3.07 -32.72
C MET A 386 -14.20 -4.44 -33.36
N THR A 387 -13.02 -4.67 -33.93
CA THR A 387 -12.59 -5.99 -34.40
C THR A 387 -11.60 -6.57 -33.39
N THR A 388 -11.92 -7.75 -32.86
CA THR A 388 -11.16 -8.43 -31.82
C THR A 388 -9.83 -8.96 -32.34
N MET A 389 -8.74 -8.56 -31.68
CA MET A 389 -7.38 -9.04 -31.93
C MET A 389 -6.96 -10.08 -30.89
N ILE A 390 -7.25 -9.86 -29.61
CA ILE A 390 -6.97 -10.82 -28.53
C ILE A 390 -8.19 -10.86 -27.63
N GLU A 391 -8.78 -12.04 -27.44
CA GLU A 391 -9.94 -12.23 -26.58
C GLU A 391 -9.54 -12.12 -25.10
N ARG A 392 -10.45 -11.64 -24.25
CA ARG A 392 -10.26 -11.74 -22.80
C ARG A 392 -10.00 -13.18 -22.37
N ASN A 393 -9.34 -13.34 -21.23
CA ASN A 393 -8.87 -14.63 -20.70
C ASN A 393 -7.84 -15.35 -21.59
N THR A 394 -7.27 -14.70 -22.61
CA THR A 394 -6.11 -15.24 -23.33
C THR A 394 -4.90 -15.23 -22.40
N THR A 395 -4.21 -16.36 -22.27
CA THR A 395 -2.98 -16.51 -21.49
C THR A 395 -1.90 -15.55 -21.96
N ILE A 396 -1.23 -14.86 -21.03
CA ILE A 396 -0.15 -13.92 -21.31
C ILE A 396 1.22 -14.45 -20.84
N PRO A 397 2.33 -14.10 -21.51
CA PRO A 397 2.43 -13.20 -22.66
C PRO A 397 1.82 -13.78 -23.95
N ALA A 398 1.27 -12.90 -24.80
CA ALA A 398 0.59 -13.28 -26.03
C ALA A 398 0.92 -12.34 -27.19
N ARG A 399 0.98 -12.88 -28.40
CA ARG A 399 1.19 -12.10 -29.62
C ARG A 399 0.22 -12.53 -30.73
N ARG A 400 -0.43 -11.57 -31.37
CA ARG A 400 -1.30 -11.80 -32.52
C ARG A 400 -1.11 -10.74 -33.60
N SER A 401 -1.00 -11.18 -34.84
CA SER A 401 -0.85 -10.32 -36.03
C SER A 401 -1.97 -10.60 -37.01
N GLU A 402 -2.53 -9.54 -37.59
CA GLU A 402 -3.59 -9.64 -38.59
C GLU A 402 -3.38 -8.59 -39.70
N ILE A 403 -3.71 -8.96 -40.94
CA ILE A 403 -3.50 -8.10 -42.11
C ILE A 403 -4.78 -7.34 -42.43
N TYR A 404 -4.68 -6.02 -42.40
CA TYR A 404 -5.69 -5.07 -42.81
C TYR A 404 -5.29 -4.37 -44.11
N SER A 405 -6.18 -3.54 -44.66
CA SER A 405 -5.91 -2.76 -45.86
C SER A 405 -6.60 -1.39 -45.81
N THR A 406 -6.22 -0.49 -46.71
CA THR A 406 -6.85 0.83 -46.89
C THR A 406 -8.34 0.74 -47.21
N ALA A 407 -9.10 1.69 -46.68
CA ALA A 407 -10.54 1.84 -46.85
C ALA A 407 -10.91 2.70 -48.08
N ALA A 408 -9.97 3.51 -48.59
CA ALA A 408 -10.16 4.40 -49.73
C ALA A 408 -9.02 4.28 -50.76
N ASP A 409 -9.34 4.62 -52.02
CA ASP A 409 -8.36 4.63 -53.12
C ASP A 409 -7.31 5.71 -52.87
N ASN A 410 -6.04 5.37 -53.12
CA ASN A 410 -4.88 6.26 -52.94
C ASN A 410 -4.76 6.85 -51.53
N GLN A 411 -5.24 6.14 -50.51
CA GLN A 411 -5.15 6.54 -49.11
C GLN A 411 -3.68 6.61 -48.67
N PRO A 412 -3.14 7.80 -48.32
CA PRO A 412 -1.70 7.98 -48.05
C PRO A 412 -1.28 7.56 -46.64
N ALA A 413 -2.25 7.34 -45.74
CA ALA A 413 -2.01 6.95 -44.36
C ALA A 413 -3.19 6.14 -43.79
N VAL A 414 -2.90 5.22 -42.87
CA VAL A 414 -3.91 4.42 -42.13
C VAL A 414 -3.79 4.75 -40.66
N THR A 415 -4.94 5.04 -40.05
CA THR A 415 -5.07 5.29 -38.61
C THR A 415 -5.49 3.99 -37.93
N ILE A 416 -4.77 3.61 -36.88
CA ILE A 416 -5.03 2.44 -36.06
C ILE A 416 -5.49 2.97 -34.70
N HIS A 417 -6.76 2.76 -34.39
CA HIS A 417 -7.36 3.11 -33.10
C HIS A 417 -7.51 1.83 -32.27
N VAL A 418 -6.72 1.74 -31.20
CA VAL A 418 -6.60 0.59 -30.31
C VAL A 418 -7.61 0.71 -29.17
N LEU A 419 -8.33 -0.38 -28.91
CA LEU A 419 -9.46 -0.43 -27.99
C LEU A 419 -9.33 -1.61 -27.02
N GLN A 420 -9.91 -1.44 -25.84
CA GLN A 420 -10.10 -2.49 -24.84
C GLN A 420 -11.55 -2.52 -24.36
N GLY A 421 -12.18 -3.70 -24.40
CA GLY A 421 -13.54 -3.91 -23.91
C GLY A 421 -14.36 -4.93 -24.71
N GLU A 422 -15.58 -5.17 -24.24
CA GLU A 422 -16.46 -6.25 -24.71
C GLU A 422 -17.64 -5.75 -25.57
N ARG A 423 -17.66 -4.46 -25.92
CA ARG A 423 -18.76 -3.83 -26.67
C ARG A 423 -18.50 -3.92 -28.17
N ASN A 424 -19.56 -4.06 -28.97
CA ASN A 424 -19.42 -4.20 -30.43
C ASN A 424 -18.97 -2.91 -31.14
N PHE A 425 -19.34 -1.74 -30.61
CA PHE A 425 -19.01 -0.45 -31.21
C PHE A 425 -17.79 0.15 -30.53
N ALA A 426 -16.85 0.69 -31.32
CA ALA A 426 -15.60 1.27 -30.83
C ALA A 426 -15.82 2.33 -29.75
N LYS A 427 -16.78 3.25 -29.98
CA LYS A 427 -17.15 4.34 -29.05
C LYS A 427 -17.65 3.89 -27.66
N ASP A 428 -18.06 2.64 -27.53
CA ASP A 428 -18.58 2.08 -26.27
C ASP A 428 -17.48 1.36 -25.46
N ASN A 429 -16.26 1.24 -26.02
CA ASN A 429 -15.10 0.64 -25.37
C ASN A 429 -14.10 1.69 -24.93
N VAL A 430 -13.08 1.27 -24.18
CA VAL A 430 -12.01 2.13 -23.72
C VAL A 430 -10.98 2.28 -24.84
N THR A 431 -10.71 3.52 -25.26
CA THR A 431 -9.58 3.85 -26.12
C THR A 431 -8.29 3.68 -25.35
N LEU A 432 -7.41 2.82 -25.86
CA LEU A 432 -6.05 2.67 -25.34
C LEU A 432 -5.09 3.66 -26.01
N GLY A 433 -5.22 3.85 -27.32
CA GLY A 433 -4.38 4.78 -28.06
C GLY A 433 -4.73 4.82 -29.54
N GLU A 434 -4.21 5.83 -30.23
CA GLU A 434 -4.41 6.00 -31.67
C GLU A 434 -3.09 6.42 -32.32
N PHE A 435 -2.73 5.78 -33.43
CA PHE A 435 -1.54 6.13 -34.18
C PHE A 435 -1.75 6.01 -35.68
N THR A 436 -1.00 6.79 -36.45
CA THR A 436 -1.14 6.86 -37.90
C THR A 436 0.13 6.37 -38.59
N LEU A 437 -0.03 5.31 -39.40
CA LEU A 437 1.00 4.83 -40.32
C LEU A 437 0.95 5.66 -41.61
N MET A 438 1.95 6.51 -41.81
CA MET A 438 2.05 7.40 -42.96
C MET A 438 2.88 6.84 -44.12
N GLY A 439 2.63 7.36 -45.32
CA GLY A 439 3.46 7.12 -46.49
C GLY A 439 3.17 5.80 -47.19
N ILE A 440 1.90 5.42 -47.20
CA ILE A 440 1.35 4.30 -47.97
C ILE A 440 1.32 4.69 -49.46
N PRO A 441 1.88 3.87 -50.37
CA PRO A 441 1.87 4.15 -51.80
C PRO A 441 0.45 4.27 -52.36
N ALA A 442 0.27 5.11 -53.37
CA ALA A 442 -0.99 5.26 -54.09
C ALA A 442 -1.38 3.93 -54.76
N ALA A 443 -2.45 3.30 -54.26
CA ALA A 443 -3.01 2.06 -54.77
C ALA A 443 -4.54 2.05 -54.61
N PRO A 444 -5.28 1.23 -55.38
CA PRO A 444 -6.70 1.01 -55.15
C PRO A 444 -6.95 0.50 -53.72
N ARG A 445 -8.09 0.87 -53.13
CA ARG A 445 -8.51 0.35 -51.81
C ARG A 445 -8.45 -1.18 -51.79
N GLY A 446 -8.10 -1.76 -50.65
CA GLY A 446 -7.94 -3.22 -50.54
C GLY A 446 -6.59 -3.77 -51.03
N THR A 447 -5.71 -2.94 -51.61
CA THR A 447 -4.41 -3.40 -52.15
C THR A 447 -3.26 -3.34 -51.14
N PRO A 448 -3.05 -2.23 -50.39
CA PRO A 448 -1.98 -2.17 -49.39
C PRO A 448 -2.20 -3.20 -48.28
N GLN A 449 -1.16 -3.93 -47.90
CA GLN A 449 -1.23 -4.93 -46.83
C GLN A 449 -0.60 -4.36 -45.57
N ILE A 450 -1.43 -3.99 -44.61
CA ILE A 450 -1.01 -3.41 -43.33
C ILE A 450 -1.14 -4.48 -42.26
N GLU A 451 -0.03 -5.07 -41.84
CA GLU A 451 0.01 -6.01 -40.72
C GLU A 451 -0.06 -5.22 -39.41
N VAL A 452 -1.09 -5.46 -38.61
CA VAL A 452 -1.21 -4.91 -37.26
C VAL A 452 -0.91 -6.03 -36.26
N THR A 453 0.04 -5.79 -35.37
CA THR A 453 0.49 -6.75 -34.35
C THR A 453 0.20 -6.22 -32.96
N PHE A 454 -0.43 -7.06 -32.15
CA PHE A 454 -0.62 -6.87 -30.71
C PHE A 454 0.36 -7.78 -29.98
N ASP A 455 1.11 -7.24 -29.03
CA ASP A 455 2.07 -7.94 -28.20
C ASP A 455 1.77 -7.56 -26.73
N ILE A 456 1.35 -8.53 -25.92
CA ILE A 456 1.07 -8.36 -24.49
C ILE A 456 2.18 -9.06 -23.71
N ASP A 457 2.83 -8.32 -22.81
CA ASP A 457 3.91 -8.86 -21.98
C ASP A 457 3.38 -9.60 -20.73
N ALA A 458 4.31 -10.11 -19.90
CA ALA A 458 3.98 -10.82 -18.67
C ALA A 458 3.40 -9.93 -17.54
N ASN A 459 3.45 -8.60 -17.69
CA ASN A 459 2.81 -7.62 -16.79
C ASN A 459 1.39 -7.25 -17.26
N GLY A 460 0.97 -7.75 -18.43
CA GLY A 460 -0.29 -7.38 -19.08
C GLY A 460 -0.24 -6.04 -19.80
N ILE A 461 0.96 -5.52 -20.10
CA ILE A 461 1.15 -4.24 -20.81
C ILE A 461 1.12 -4.48 -22.32
N VAL A 462 0.36 -3.66 -23.03
CA VAL A 462 0.08 -3.84 -24.47
C VAL A 462 0.99 -2.96 -25.34
N ASN A 463 1.66 -3.58 -26.30
CA ASN A 463 2.38 -2.91 -27.38
C ASN A 463 1.69 -3.20 -28.71
N VAL A 464 1.43 -2.16 -29.51
CA VAL A 464 0.78 -2.31 -30.81
C VAL A 464 1.66 -1.71 -31.91
N SER A 465 1.94 -2.51 -32.95
CA SER A 465 2.64 -2.04 -34.13
C SER A 465 1.84 -2.26 -35.41
N ALA A 466 2.06 -1.41 -36.41
CA ALA A 466 1.50 -1.54 -37.74
C ALA A 466 2.60 -1.42 -38.78
N LYS A 467 2.65 -2.37 -39.71
CA LYS A 467 3.67 -2.45 -40.75
C LYS A 467 3.04 -2.62 -42.12
N ASP A 468 3.40 -1.75 -43.05
CA ASP A 468 3.08 -1.93 -44.47
C ASP A 468 4.03 -2.98 -45.06
N MET A 469 3.48 -4.13 -45.45
CA MET A 469 4.24 -5.25 -45.99
C MET A 469 4.85 -4.97 -47.37
N GLY A 470 4.30 -3.99 -48.11
CA GLY A 470 4.82 -3.59 -49.41
C GLY A 470 6.07 -2.71 -49.32
N THR A 471 6.06 -1.74 -48.41
CA THR A 471 7.17 -0.78 -48.25
C THR A 471 8.13 -1.11 -47.12
N GLY A 472 7.72 -2.00 -46.20
CA GLY A 472 8.44 -2.31 -44.97
C GLY A 472 8.39 -1.19 -43.93
N LYS A 473 7.67 -0.08 -44.19
CA LYS A 473 7.48 0.99 -43.22
C LYS A 473 6.67 0.48 -42.05
N GLU A 474 7.15 0.77 -40.85
CA GLU A 474 6.51 0.42 -39.61
C GLU A 474 6.27 1.68 -38.80
N GLN A 475 5.14 1.70 -38.09
CA GLN A 475 4.87 2.62 -37.02
C GLN A 475 4.40 1.79 -35.85
N SER A 476 4.86 2.13 -34.65
CA SER A 476 4.40 1.48 -33.44
C SER A 476 3.96 2.52 -32.43
N VAL A 477 3.06 2.12 -31.56
CA VAL A 477 2.71 2.86 -30.36
C VAL A 477 2.96 1.91 -29.20
N LYS A 478 3.83 2.32 -28.28
CA LYS A 478 3.72 1.81 -26.93
C LYS A 478 2.49 2.50 -26.37
N ILE A 479 1.52 1.73 -25.87
CA ILE A 479 0.30 2.29 -25.33
C ILE A 479 0.68 3.01 -24.03
N GLU A 480 1.09 4.27 -24.16
CA GLU A 480 1.28 5.19 -23.06
C GLU A 480 -0.05 5.90 -22.92
N SER A 481 -0.74 5.66 -21.80
CA SER A 481 -2.00 6.35 -21.55
C SER A 481 -1.75 7.86 -21.52
N GLN A 482 -2.70 8.68 -21.97
CA GLN A 482 -2.58 10.15 -21.85
C GLN A 482 -2.41 10.62 -20.38
N THR A 483 -2.71 9.74 -19.43
CA THR A 483 -2.59 9.92 -17.97
C THR A 483 -1.29 9.37 -17.39
N SER A 484 -0.44 8.74 -18.22
CA SER A 484 0.87 8.23 -17.81
C SER A 484 1.86 9.39 -17.72
N LEU A 485 2.77 9.33 -16.74
CA LEU A 485 3.84 10.30 -16.60
C LEU A 485 4.87 10.07 -17.71
N THR A 486 5.38 11.14 -18.30
CA THR A 486 6.52 11.07 -19.23
C THR A 486 7.79 10.67 -18.47
N GLU A 487 8.79 10.14 -19.18
CA GLU A 487 10.06 9.77 -18.54
C GLU A 487 10.73 10.98 -17.85
N ASP A 488 10.67 12.17 -18.46
CA ASP A 488 11.19 13.40 -17.87
C ASP A 488 10.44 13.78 -16.58
N GLU A 489 9.11 13.62 -16.56
CA GLU A 489 8.30 13.82 -15.35
C GLU A 489 8.65 12.78 -14.28
N ILE A 490 8.80 11.51 -14.64
CA ILE A 490 9.18 10.45 -13.69
C ILE A 490 10.54 10.75 -13.07
N GLN A 491 11.54 11.12 -13.87
CA GLN A 491 12.87 11.47 -13.36
C GLN A 491 12.83 12.71 -12.45
N ALA A 492 12.05 13.72 -12.81
CA ALA A 492 11.84 14.88 -11.95
C ALA A 492 11.21 14.48 -10.60
N LYS A 493 10.21 13.59 -10.62
CA LYS A 493 9.54 13.08 -9.42
C LYS A 493 10.41 12.16 -8.57
N ILE A 494 11.28 11.36 -9.19
CA ILE A 494 12.30 10.58 -8.46
C ILE A 494 13.23 11.53 -7.71
N SER A 495 13.78 12.55 -8.39
CA SER A 495 14.68 13.52 -7.76
C SER A 495 13.98 14.31 -6.64
N GLU A 496 12.71 14.67 -6.83
CA GLU A 496 11.89 15.32 -5.80
C GLU A 496 11.72 14.39 -4.58
N ALA A 497 11.39 13.13 -4.83
CA ALA A 497 11.18 12.11 -3.80
C ALA A 497 12.44 11.78 -3.02
N GLU A 498 13.61 11.75 -3.67
CA GLU A 498 14.93 11.59 -3.05
C GLU A 498 15.26 12.77 -2.14
N LYS A 499 15.11 14.01 -2.65
CA LYS A 499 15.34 15.21 -1.85
C LYS A 499 14.49 15.23 -0.59
N PHE A 500 13.20 14.88 -0.72
CA PHE A 500 12.35 14.85 0.45
C PHE A 500 12.71 13.71 1.42
N ALA A 501 13.19 12.57 0.92
CA ALA A 501 13.66 11.49 1.79
C ALA A 501 14.88 11.92 2.61
N GLU A 502 15.80 12.70 2.04
CA GLU A 502 16.92 13.32 2.77
C GLU A 502 16.43 14.32 3.81
N GLU A 503 15.50 15.22 3.45
CA GLU A 503 14.88 16.16 4.40
C GLU A 503 14.18 15.42 5.56
N ASP A 504 13.44 14.35 5.27
CA ASP A 504 12.76 13.49 6.25
C ASP A 504 13.78 12.77 7.16
N GLN A 505 14.93 12.31 6.63
CA GLN A 505 16.01 11.68 7.41
C GLN A 505 16.69 12.66 8.37
N LEU A 506 17.03 13.86 7.89
CA LEU A 506 17.64 14.90 8.72
C LEU A 506 16.71 15.30 9.86
N ARG A 507 15.42 15.48 9.58
CA ARG A 507 14.42 15.73 10.62
C ARG A 507 14.31 14.58 11.60
N LYS A 508 14.30 13.32 11.15
CA LYS A 508 14.27 12.17 12.04
C LYS A 508 15.48 12.16 12.99
N ALA A 509 16.69 12.39 12.49
CA ALA A 509 17.90 12.45 13.31
C ALA A 509 17.81 13.54 14.39
N LYS A 510 17.24 14.69 14.08
CA LYS A 510 16.97 15.75 15.05
C LYS A 510 15.94 15.35 16.12
N VAL A 511 14.89 14.60 15.76
CA VAL A 511 13.90 14.09 16.74
C VAL A 511 14.58 13.11 17.70
N GLU A 512 15.39 12.20 17.15
CA GLU A 512 16.15 11.22 17.93
C GLU A 512 17.12 11.91 18.88
N LEU A 513 17.84 12.93 18.42
CA LEU A 513 18.74 13.73 19.25
C LEU A 513 17.99 14.40 20.42
N ARG A 514 16.83 15.00 20.15
CA ARG A 514 15.99 15.62 21.19
C ARG A 514 15.53 14.58 22.21
N ASN A 515 15.03 13.43 21.75
CA ASN A 515 14.57 12.36 22.63
C ASN A 515 15.71 11.76 23.47
N MET A 516 16.91 11.63 22.88
CA MET A 516 18.10 11.19 23.59
C MET A 516 18.48 12.19 24.69
N ALA A 517 18.48 13.49 24.40
CA ALA A 517 18.72 14.53 25.39
C ALA A 517 17.68 14.49 26.53
N ASP A 518 16.39 14.35 26.20
CA ASP A 518 15.32 14.17 27.21
C ASP A 518 15.56 12.93 28.08
N GLN A 519 15.99 11.81 27.48
CA GLN A 519 16.30 10.58 28.19
C GLN A 519 17.51 10.75 29.13
N VAL A 520 18.58 11.41 28.67
CA VAL A 520 19.75 11.75 29.48
C VAL A 520 19.34 12.62 30.66
N VAL A 521 18.50 13.65 30.43
CA VAL A 521 17.98 14.51 31.51
C VAL A 521 17.24 13.68 32.55
N TYR A 522 16.32 12.82 32.11
CA TYR A 522 15.51 11.99 32.97
C TYR A 522 16.33 10.98 33.79
N GLN A 523 17.19 10.19 33.13
CA GLN A 523 18.00 9.16 33.78
C GLN A 523 18.97 9.76 34.79
N THR A 524 19.60 10.88 34.43
CA THR A 524 20.57 11.55 35.30
C THR A 524 19.86 12.14 36.52
N ARG A 525 18.73 12.84 36.35
CA ARG A 525 17.93 13.35 37.48
C ARG A 525 17.50 12.23 38.42
N ARG A 526 17.00 11.11 37.88
CA ARG A 526 16.62 9.96 38.69
C ARG A 526 17.79 9.41 39.51
N THR A 527 18.97 9.28 38.89
CA THR A 527 20.18 8.77 39.56
C THR A 527 20.60 9.68 40.71
N LEU A 528 20.54 11.00 40.51
CA LEU A 528 20.85 11.98 41.55
C LEU A 528 19.83 11.93 42.70
N ASP A 529 18.54 11.78 42.39
CA ASP A 529 17.48 11.69 43.40
C ASP A 529 17.56 10.38 44.22
N GLU A 530 17.84 9.24 43.57
CA GLU A 530 17.99 7.94 44.22
C GLU A 530 19.23 7.87 45.12
N SER A 531 20.23 8.71 44.84
CA SER A 531 21.51 8.75 45.56
C SER A 531 21.67 9.97 46.46
N ALA A 532 20.59 10.71 46.72
CA ALA A 532 20.62 11.98 47.44
C ALA A 532 21.15 11.87 48.89
N ASP A 533 21.09 10.69 49.50
CA ASP A 533 21.64 10.40 50.83
C ASP A 533 23.15 10.11 50.83
N LYS A 534 23.73 9.85 49.65
CA LYS A 534 25.14 9.45 49.43
C LYS A 534 25.99 10.56 48.80
N LEU A 535 25.36 11.62 48.32
CA LEU A 535 26.00 12.74 47.61
C LEU A 535 25.79 14.04 48.39
N ASP A 536 26.76 14.96 48.30
CA ASP A 536 26.60 16.31 48.84
C ASP A 536 26.20 17.31 47.75
N ASP A 537 25.67 18.46 48.15
CA ASP A 537 25.22 19.49 47.21
C ASP A 537 26.36 19.97 46.28
N ALA A 538 27.62 19.92 46.75
CA ALA A 538 28.76 20.36 45.95
C ALA A 538 29.09 19.40 44.79
N ASP A 539 28.70 18.12 44.90
CA ASP A 539 28.81 17.13 43.83
C ASP A 539 27.64 17.20 42.84
N VAL A 540 26.46 17.54 43.34
CA VAL A 540 25.19 17.44 42.59
C VAL A 540 24.86 18.72 41.83
N ASP A 541 25.19 19.90 42.40
CA ASP A 541 24.86 21.20 41.82
C ASP A 541 25.45 21.41 40.41
N PRO A 542 26.72 21.05 40.12
CA PRO A 542 27.28 21.18 38.78
C PRO A 542 26.51 20.35 37.74
N VAL A 543 26.13 19.12 38.09
CA VAL A 543 25.38 18.23 37.19
C VAL A 543 23.98 18.79 36.94
N LYS A 544 23.30 19.27 37.98
CA LYS A 544 21.97 19.91 37.86
C LYS A 544 22.00 21.13 36.93
N GLU A 545 23.05 21.95 37.01
CA GLU A 545 23.18 23.12 36.13
C GLU A 545 23.32 22.73 34.65
N HIS A 546 24.09 21.69 34.35
CA HIS A 546 24.18 21.14 32.98
C HIS A 546 22.88 20.49 32.51
N LEU A 547 22.16 19.79 33.40
CA LEU A 547 20.86 19.18 33.10
C LEU A 547 19.78 20.20 32.80
N ASP A 548 19.67 21.26 33.61
CA ASP A 548 18.68 22.33 33.40
C ASP A 548 18.98 23.11 32.12
N ALA A 549 20.26 23.25 31.76
CA ALA A 549 20.67 23.84 30.49
C ALA A 549 20.32 22.92 29.30
N LEU A 550 20.55 21.61 29.42
CA LEU A 550 20.18 20.63 28.40
C LEU A 550 18.66 20.60 28.20
N GLU A 551 17.88 20.55 29.28
CA GLU A 551 16.41 20.52 29.24
C GLU A 551 15.85 21.75 28.51
N LYS A 552 16.39 22.96 28.77
CA LYS A 552 15.99 24.19 28.07
C LYS A 552 16.38 24.24 26.59
N MET A 553 17.29 23.38 26.14
CA MET A 553 17.63 23.27 24.72
C MET A 553 16.66 22.37 23.96
N VAL A 554 15.84 21.58 24.67
CA VAL A 554 14.92 20.61 24.06
C VAL A 554 13.46 20.82 24.45
N GLN A 555 13.19 21.58 25.52
CA GLN A 555 11.86 21.90 26.03
C GLN A 555 11.70 23.40 26.32
N ASP A 556 10.46 23.89 26.21
CA ASP A 556 10.08 25.23 26.64
C ASP A 556 9.86 25.32 28.17
N ASP A 557 9.61 26.54 28.67
CA ASP A 557 9.38 26.79 30.11
C ASP A 557 8.14 26.05 30.67
N ASP A 558 7.23 25.55 29.81
CA ASP A 558 6.07 24.74 30.17
C ASP A 558 6.36 23.22 30.13
N GLY A 559 7.60 22.82 29.81
CA GLY A 559 8.00 21.42 29.65
C GLY A 559 7.49 20.78 28.36
N LYS A 560 7.15 21.57 27.33
CA LYS A 560 6.78 21.04 26.01
C LYS A 560 8.01 20.97 25.13
N PRO A 561 8.14 19.94 24.28
CA PRO A 561 9.24 19.85 23.34
C PRO A 561 9.30 21.07 22.42
N LEU A 562 10.50 21.63 22.24
CA LEU A 562 10.76 22.70 21.30
C LEU A 562 10.56 22.22 19.86
N ASP A 563 10.28 23.17 18.98
CA ASP A 563 10.20 22.94 17.54
C ASP A 563 11.57 22.44 17.04
N ILE A 564 11.54 21.37 16.26
CA ILE A 564 12.72 20.70 15.74
C ILE A 564 13.53 21.55 14.77
N ASP A 565 12.89 22.50 14.10
CA ASP A 565 13.59 23.42 13.22
C ASP A 565 14.29 24.54 14.02
N SER A 566 14.05 24.62 15.34
CA SER A 566 14.62 25.63 16.25
C SER A 566 15.73 25.12 17.17
N ILE A 567 15.96 23.80 17.21
CA ILE A 567 17.02 23.20 18.03
C ILE A 567 18.39 23.28 17.34
N ASP A 568 19.44 23.42 18.16
CA ASP A 568 20.83 23.45 17.70
C ASP A 568 21.49 22.11 18.02
N ASP A 569 21.62 21.28 16.99
CA ASP A 569 22.11 19.90 17.08
C ASP A 569 23.49 19.83 17.74
N ALA A 570 24.41 20.71 17.33
CA ALA A 570 25.77 20.75 17.84
C ALA A 570 25.80 21.20 19.31
N ALA A 571 24.97 22.18 19.68
CA ALA A 571 24.87 22.62 21.07
C ALA A 571 24.29 21.54 21.98
N ILE A 572 23.26 20.80 21.52
CA ILE A 572 22.67 19.69 22.27
C ILE A 572 23.69 18.58 22.47
N GLN A 573 24.39 18.15 21.41
CA GLN A 573 25.41 17.10 21.51
C GLN A 573 26.56 17.50 22.45
N ALA A 574 27.04 18.74 22.36
CA ALA A 574 28.06 19.25 23.27
C ALA A 574 27.56 19.25 24.72
N LYS A 575 26.30 19.65 24.93
CA LYS A 575 25.73 19.70 26.28
C LYS A 575 25.50 18.31 26.88
N VAL A 576 25.10 17.32 26.08
CA VAL A 576 25.01 15.92 26.51
C VAL A 576 26.38 15.42 27.00
N LYS A 577 27.46 15.69 26.25
CA LYS A 577 28.83 15.31 26.67
C LYS A 577 29.24 16.00 27.98
N GLU A 578 28.90 17.27 28.16
CA GLU A 578 29.18 17.96 29.43
C GLU A 578 28.42 17.33 30.62
N VAL A 579 27.17 16.88 30.42
CA VAL A 579 26.41 16.15 31.45
C VAL A 579 27.08 14.82 31.79
N GLU A 580 27.50 14.05 30.78
CA GLU A 580 28.22 12.78 30.96
C GLU A 580 29.54 12.97 31.71
N GLU A 581 30.32 13.99 31.32
CA GLU A 581 31.59 14.34 31.97
C GLU A 581 31.39 14.74 33.44
N ALA A 582 30.37 15.55 33.75
CA ALA A 582 30.03 15.92 35.11
C ALA A 582 29.58 14.70 35.94
N MET A 583 28.90 13.75 35.31
CA MET A 583 28.45 12.51 35.95
C MET A 583 29.58 11.54 36.30
N HIS A 584 30.76 11.62 35.68
CA HIS A 584 31.89 10.77 36.06
C HIS A 584 32.34 10.99 37.51
N ALA A 585 32.33 12.24 37.98
CA ALA A 585 32.72 12.58 39.35
C ALA A 585 31.72 12.02 40.38
N VAL A 586 30.43 12.14 40.08
CA VAL A 586 29.34 11.57 40.89
C VAL A 586 29.42 10.04 40.90
N SER A 587 29.59 9.42 39.73
CA SER A 587 29.69 7.97 39.58
C SER A 587 30.85 7.37 40.38
N ALA A 588 32.01 8.05 40.41
CA ALA A 588 33.15 7.62 41.22
C ALA A 588 32.83 7.58 42.72
N LYS A 589 32.13 8.61 43.24
CA LYS A 589 31.70 8.66 44.64
C LYS A 589 30.64 7.61 44.97
N LEU A 590 29.69 7.37 44.06
CA LEU A 590 28.70 6.31 44.20
C LEU A 590 29.35 4.92 44.23
N TYR A 591 30.39 4.71 43.43
CA TYR A 591 31.15 3.46 43.43
C TYR A 591 31.94 3.27 44.72
N GLU A 592 32.56 4.33 45.26
CA GLU A 592 33.22 4.30 46.57
C GLU A 592 32.22 4.01 47.70
N ALA A 593 31.04 4.63 47.67
CA ALA A 593 29.98 4.38 48.64
C ALA A 593 29.44 2.94 48.57
N ALA A 594 29.24 2.40 47.36
CA ALA A 594 28.80 1.02 47.15
C ALA A 594 29.87 0.00 47.58
N ALA A 595 31.15 0.28 47.32
CA ALA A 595 32.26 -0.55 47.79
C ALA A 595 32.39 -0.55 49.32
N ALA A 596 32.10 0.58 49.97
CA ALA A 596 32.06 0.69 51.43
C ALA A 596 30.88 -0.10 52.04
N GLU A 597 29.70 -0.05 51.41
CA GLU A 597 28.52 -0.85 51.82
C GLU A 597 28.75 -2.36 51.64
N MET A 598 29.39 -2.79 50.53
CA MET A 598 29.75 -4.21 50.34
C MET A 598 30.81 -4.68 51.34
N ALA A 599 31.77 -3.83 51.71
CA ALA A 599 32.77 -4.15 52.73
C ALA A 599 32.17 -4.24 54.15
N GLU A 600 31.07 -3.55 54.43
CA GLU A 600 30.29 -3.72 55.67
C GLU A 600 29.38 -4.96 55.64
N GLN A 601 29.03 -5.47 54.45
CA GLN A 601 28.16 -6.64 54.28
C GLN A 601 28.93 -7.98 54.28
N ASP A 602 30.24 -7.99 54.03
CA ASP A 602 31.12 -9.18 54.09
C ASP A 602 31.56 -9.55 55.53
N GLY A 603 30.91 -8.95 56.54
CA GLY A 603 31.07 -9.27 57.96
C GLY A 603 30.20 -10.43 58.48
N SER A 604 29.43 -11.13 57.63
CA SER A 604 28.59 -12.26 58.06
C SER A 604 28.43 -13.40 57.03
N SER A 605 29.32 -14.38 57.14
CA SER A 605 29.19 -15.84 56.89
C SER A 605 28.56 -16.41 55.59
N GLU A 606 29.43 -17.09 54.82
CA GLU A 606 29.30 -18.35 54.03
C GLU A 606 28.00 -18.75 53.28
N ASP A 607 28.23 -18.97 51.98
CA ASP A 607 27.72 -20.00 51.05
C ASP A 607 26.38 -19.77 50.32
N GLY A 608 26.45 -19.68 48.97
CA GLY A 608 25.30 -19.58 48.08
C GLY A 608 25.61 -18.97 46.71
N ASN A 609 26.09 -19.79 45.79
CA ASN A 609 26.33 -19.47 44.38
C ASN A 609 25.05 -18.97 43.66
N ILE A 610 25.00 -17.70 43.23
CA ILE A 610 24.09 -17.20 42.17
C ILE A 610 24.86 -16.22 41.28
N ASP A 611 24.89 -16.57 40.00
CA ASP A 611 25.41 -15.88 38.84
C ASP A 611 24.55 -14.64 38.51
N VAL A 612 25.17 -13.47 38.34
CA VAL A 612 24.52 -12.26 37.81
C VAL A 612 25.43 -11.70 36.71
N GLY A 613 24.96 -11.89 35.48
CA GLY A 613 25.60 -11.44 34.26
C GLY A 613 25.80 -9.92 34.24
N GLY A 614 26.95 -9.53 33.69
CA GLY A 614 27.18 -8.17 33.26
C GLY A 614 26.50 -7.95 31.90
N ASP A 615 25.64 -6.95 31.86
CA ASP A 615 25.30 -6.21 30.64
C ASP A 615 24.74 -4.86 31.09
N ASP A 616 25.55 -3.81 30.92
CA ASP A 616 25.08 -2.43 30.65
C ASP A 616 26.31 -1.52 30.48
N VAL A 617 27.00 -1.70 29.36
CA VAL A 617 27.76 -0.61 28.72
C VAL A 617 27.46 -0.72 27.23
N VAL A 618 26.54 0.13 26.77
CA VAL A 618 26.26 0.28 25.34
C VAL A 618 27.17 1.39 24.82
N ASP A 619 28.32 1.02 24.27
CA ASP A 619 29.11 1.89 23.40
C ASP A 619 28.34 2.05 22.08
N ALA A 620 27.79 3.23 21.84
CA ALA A 620 27.22 3.60 20.54
C ALA A 620 28.29 4.35 19.73
N ASP A 621 28.93 3.66 18.79
CA ASP A 621 29.77 4.29 17.77
C ASP A 621 28.90 5.16 16.84
N PHE A 622 29.23 6.46 16.74
CA PHE A 622 28.58 7.42 15.85
C PHE A 622 29.53 7.84 14.71
N GLU A 623 29.02 7.82 13.48
CA GLU A 623 29.68 8.37 12.29
C GLU A 623 29.07 9.76 12.01
N VAL A 624 29.91 10.80 12.13
CA VAL A 624 29.55 12.19 11.86
C VAL A 624 29.40 12.36 10.35
N VAL A 625 28.19 12.68 9.87
CA VAL A 625 28.00 13.19 8.51
C VAL A 625 28.28 14.68 8.57
N GLU A 626 29.41 15.11 8.00
CA GLU A 626 29.73 16.54 7.85
C GLU A 626 28.88 17.14 6.73
N ASP A 627 28.32 18.32 6.97
CA ASP A 627 27.67 19.14 5.94
C ASP A 627 28.75 19.62 4.95
N ASP A 628 28.71 19.11 3.72
CA ASP A 628 29.53 19.62 2.62
C ASP A 628 29.00 21.00 2.20
N GLU A 629 29.59 22.07 2.75
CA GLU A 629 29.53 23.42 2.15
C GLU A 629 30.59 23.53 1.01
N ASP A 630 30.22 23.09 -0.20
CA ASP A 630 30.45 23.72 -1.54
C ASP A 630 30.28 22.75 -2.73
#